data_AF-A0A9Q9H7D0-F1
#
_entry.id   AF-A0A9Q9H7D0-F1
#
_cell.length_a   1.000
_cell.length_b   1.000
_cell.length_c   1.000
_cell.angle_alpha   90.00
_cell.angle_beta   90.00
_cell.angle_gamma   90.00
#
_symmetry.space_group_name_H-M   'P 1'
#
loop_
_entity.id
_entity.type
_entity.pdbx_description
1 polymer ?
#
loop_
_entity_poly.entity_id
_entity_poly.type
_entity_poly.pdbx_seq_one_letter_code
_entity_poly.pdbx_strand_id
1 'polypeptide(L)'
;MTRTLLILTAVSAALTVAGFYYHPALGLFMLGGMVLIGLSIWNGGQKMLALYRAREGEGFDTFLTALPDADPAIVRAVYDTIQHTCSSANNPLPLRPSDHVIDDLMLDLEELFSEVLPRIITCVGQGSPEGLTDLTVGGIAKHLQDPTQLRTPSV
;
A
#
# COMPACT_ATOMS: atom_id res chain seq x y z
N MET A 1 16.69 -0.11 -0.89
CA MET A 1 16.11 -0.34 -2.23
C MET A 1 17.16 -0.44 -3.35
N THR A 2 18.13 0.48 -3.46
CA THR A 2 19.12 0.51 -4.57
C THR A 2 19.97 -0.75 -4.73
N ARG A 3 20.39 -1.36 -3.62
CA ARG A 3 21.27 -2.54 -3.62
C ARG A 3 20.56 -3.81 -4.09
N THR A 4 19.30 -4.00 -3.71
CA THR A 4 18.46 -5.12 -4.16
C THR A 4 18.12 -5.01 -5.64
N LEU A 5 17.84 -3.80 -6.12
CA LEU A 5 17.57 -3.52 -7.53
C LEU A 5 18.78 -3.83 -8.42
N LEU A 6 19.99 -3.43 -7.97
CA LEU A 6 21.25 -3.72 -8.65
C LEU A 6 21.50 -5.22 -8.80
N ILE A 7 21.30 -5.98 -7.71
CA ILE A 7 21.46 -7.44 -7.72
C ILE A 7 20.48 -8.07 -8.71
N LEU A 8 19.21 -7.66 -8.69
CA LEU A 8 18.19 -8.17 -9.60
C LEU A 8 18.58 -7.90 -11.07
N THR A 9 18.96 -6.66 -11.39
CA THR A 9 19.36 -6.30 -12.76
C THR A 9 20.58 -7.08 -13.25
N ALA A 10 21.56 -7.32 -12.39
CA ALA A 10 22.76 -8.08 -12.74
C ALA A 10 22.43 -9.56 -13.00
N VAL A 11 21.57 -10.16 -12.17
CA VAL A 11 21.13 -11.55 -12.33
C VAL A 11 20.30 -11.72 -13.62
N SER A 12 19.36 -10.81 -13.88
CA SER A 12 18.55 -10.84 -15.11
C SER A 12 19.39 -10.65 -16.38
N ALA A 13 20.38 -9.76 -16.34
CA ALA A 13 21.30 -9.57 -17.45
C ALA A 13 22.14 -10.83 -17.72
N ALA A 14 22.67 -11.47 -16.66
CA ALA A 14 23.42 -12.72 -16.78
C ALA A 14 22.58 -13.87 -17.37
N LEU A 15 21.32 -14.00 -16.94
CA LEU A 15 20.38 -15.00 -17.47
C LEU A 15 20.06 -14.77 -18.95
N THR A 16 19.94 -13.52 -19.37
CA THR A 16 19.68 -13.16 -20.77
C THR A 16 20.88 -13.51 -21.66
N VAL A 17 22.11 -13.19 -21.22
CA VAL A 17 23.35 -13.55 -21.93
C VAL A 17 23.52 -15.07 -22.02
N ALA A 18 23.27 -15.80 -20.93
CA ALA A 18 23.28 -17.26 -20.93
C ALA A 18 22.23 -17.83 -21.90
N GLY A 19 21.03 -17.24 -21.97
CA GLY A 19 19.99 -17.61 -22.92
C GLY A 19 20.45 -17.52 -24.37
N PHE A 20 21.13 -16.44 -24.76
CA PHE A 20 21.71 -16.29 -26.11
C PHE A 20 22.81 -17.30 -26.40
N TYR A 21 23.56 -17.72 -25.37
CA TYR A 21 24.60 -18.73 -25.50
C TYR A 21 24.04 -20.13 -25.78
N TYR A 22 22.87 -20.45 -25.20
CA TYR A 22 22.20 -21.74 -25.41
C TYR A 22 21.34 -21.78 -26.68
N HIS A 23 20.50 -20.78 -26.92
CA HIS A 23 19.66 -20.70 -28.11
C HIS A 23 19.18 -19.27 -28.36
N PRO A 24 19.30 -18.73 -29.61
CA PRO A 24 18.95 -17.33 -29.90
C PRO A 24 17.49 -16.99 -29.55
N ALA A 25 16.56 -17.94 -29.72
CA ALA A 25 15.16 -17.73 -29.35
C ALA A 25 14.94 -17.58 -27.82
N LEU A 26 15.72 -18.28 -26.99
CA LEU A 26 15.63 -18.17 -25.53
C LEU A 26 16.20 -16.83 -25.05
N GLY A 27 17.30 -16.37 -25.64
CA GLY A 27 17.84 -15.03 -25.41
C GLY A 27 16.84 -13.93 -25.74
N LEU A 28 16.17 -14.02 -26.89
CA LEU A 28 15.12 -13.07 -27.28
C LEU A 28 13.91 -13.09 -26.33
N PHE A 29 13.47 -14.27 -25.89
CA PHE A 29 12.37 -14.39 -24.93
C PHE A 29 12.71 -13.73 -23.58
N MET A 30 13.90 -14.01 -23.04
CA MET A 30 14.36 -13.42 -21.76
C MET A 30 14.53 -11.90 -21.87
N LEU A 31 15.10 -11.41 -22.97
CA LEU A 31 15.24 -9.98 -23.25
C LEU A 31 13.87 -9.30 -23.34
N GLY A 32 12.91 -9.91 -24.03
CA GLY A 32 11.53 -9.42 -24.11
C GLY A 32 10.86 -9.34 -22.73
N GLY A 33 11.01 -10.38 -21.91
CA GLY A 33 10.52 -10.41 -20.53
C GLY A 33 11.11 -9.29 -19.66
N MET A 34 12.44 -9.08 -19.73
CA MET A 34 13.11 -7.98 -19.01
C MET A 34 12.59 -6.61 -19.43
N VAL A 35 12.39 -6.38 -20.73
CA VAL A 35 11.87 -5.11 -21.24
C VAL A 35 10.45 -4.86 -20.73
N LEU A 36 9.57 -5.86 -20.74
CA LEU A 36 8.20 -5.72 -20.25
C LEU A 36 8.15 -5.43 -18.74
N ILE A 37 8.98 -6.11 -17.94
CA ILE A 37 9.09 -5.84 -16.50
C ILE A 37 9.60 -4.42 -16.27
N GLY A 38 10.63 -3.98 -17.00
CA GLY A 38 11.17 -2.63 -16.91
C GLY A 38 10.13 -1.55 -17.27
N LEU A 39 9.35 -1.77 -18.33
CA LEU A 39 8.24 -0.89 -18.73
C LEU A 39 7.13 -0.84 -17.68
N SER A 40 6.80 -1.98 -17.06
CA SER A 40 5.81 -2.06 -15.98
C SER A 40 6.25 -1.25 -14.75
N ILE A 41 7.49 -1.44 -14.30
CA ILE A 41 8.07 -0.69 -13.17
C ILE A 41 8.12 0.81 -13.49
N TRP A 42 8.54 1.18 -14.71
CA TRP A 42 8.58 2.58 -15.12
C TRP A 42 7.18 3.23 -15.13
N ASN A 43 6.20 2.55 -15.71
CA ASN A 43 4.83 3.07 -15.80
C ASN A 43 4.17 3.16 -14.40
N GLY A 44 4.38 2.15 -13.54
CA GLY A 44 3.96 2.18 -12.15
C GLY A 44 4.60 3.35 -11.39
N GLY A 45 5.91 3.56 -11.58
CA GLY A 45 6.64 4.68 -11.00
C GLY A 45 6.11 6.04 -11.44
N GLN A 46 5.82 6.24 -12.72
CA GLN A 46 5.24 7.49 -13.25
C GLN A 46 3.84 7.76 -12.70
N LYS A 47 3.00 6.72 -12.58
CA LYS A 47 1.65 6.84 -11.99
C LYS A 47 1.71 7.23 -10.52
N MET A 48 2.57 6.57 -9.73
CA MET A 48 2.84 6.94 -8.34
C MET A 48 3.31 8.39 -8.24
N LEU A 49 4.29 8.79 -9.07
CA LEU A 49 4.85 10.14 -9.04
C LEU A 49 3.83 11.21 -9.45
N ALA A 50 2.90 10.88 -10.36
CA ALA A 50 1.76 11.74 -10.70
C ALA A 50 0.77 11.88 -9.53
N LEU A 51 0.49 10.80 -8.80
CA LEU A 51 -0.34 10.83 -7.59
C LEU A 51 0.31 11.68 -6.49
N TYR A 52 1.63 11.55 -6.29
CA TYR A 52 2.38 12.39 -5.35
C TYR A 52 2.23 13.88 -5.68
N ARG A 53 2.47 14.26 -6.94
CA ARG A 53 2.35 15.67 -7.36
C ARG A 53 0.91 16.18 -7.25
N ALA A 54 -0.08 15.35 -7.54
CA ALA A 54 -1.48 15.74 -7.47
C ALA A 54 -1.98 16.00 -6.05
N ARG A 55 -1.28 15.46 -5.04
CA ARG A 55 -1.64 15.52 -3.62
C ARG A 55 -0.67 16.37 -2.80
N GLU A 56 0.32 16.98 -3.45
CA GLU A 56 1.37 17.75 -2.80
C GLU A 56 0.75 18.91 -1.99
N GLY A 57 0.95 18.91 -0.67
CA GLY A 57 0.37 19.88 0.26
C GLY A 57 -0.90 19.43 0.98
N GLU A 58 -1.46 18.27 0.65
CA GLU A 58 -2.48 17.62 1.47
C GLU A 58 -1.83 16.96 2.69
N GLY A 59 -2.49 17.03 3.84
CA GLY A 59 -1.99 16.45 5.09
C GLY A 59 -3.10 15.94 5.99
N PHE A 60 -2.73 15.55 7.21
CA PHE A 60 -3.66 15.01 8.19
C PHE A 60 -4.86 15.93 8.47
N ASP A 61 -4.67 17.25 8.50
CA ASP A 61 -5.76 18.20 8.73
C ASP A 61 -6.80 18.18 7.59
N THR A 62 -6.35 18.04 6.34
CA THR A 62 -7.24 17.87 5.17
C THR A 62 -8.00 16.55 5.25
N PHE A 63 -7.32 15.49 5.68
CA PHE A 63 -7.91 14.16 5.89
C PHE A 63 -8.99 14.18 6.98
N LEU A 64 -8.70 14.80 8.13
CA LEU A 64 -9.62 14.97 9.24
C LEU A 64 -10.86 15.78 8.85
N THR A 65 -10.66 16.85 8.07
CA THR A 65 -11.76 17.70 7.57
C THR A 65 -12.72 16.92 6.66
N ALA A 66 -12.22 15.92 5.93
CA ALA A 66 -13.02 15.06 5.07
C ALA A 66 -13.77 13.94 5.82
N LEU A 67 -13.52 13.78 7.13
CA LEU A 67 -14.16 12.81 8.03
C LEU A 67 -14.68 13.50 9.30
N PRO A 68 -15.69 14.39 9.21
CA PRO A 68 -16.14 15.20 10.34
C PRO A 68 -16.82 14.40 11.46
N ASP A 69 -17.40 13.24 11.13
CA ASP A 69 -18.15 12.39 12.07
C ASP A 69 -17.25 11.39 12.84
N ALA A 70 -15.94 11.40 12.58
CA ALA A 70 -15.00 10.39 13.02
C ALA A 70 -14.16 10.90 14.22
N ASP A 71 -13.97 10.07 15.25
CA ASP A 71 -13.06 10.34 16.37
C ASP A 71 -11.63 10.62 15.86
N PRO A 72 -11.10 11.85 16.09
CA PRO A 72 -9.77 12.25 15.65
C PRO A 72 -8.64 11.34 16.14
N ALA A 73 -8.78 10.70 17.30
CA ALA A 73 -7.76 9.82 17.84
C ALA A 73 -7.66 8.51 17.02
N ILE A 74 -8.81 7.95 16.63
CA ILE A 74 -8.90 6.74 15.81
C ILE A 74 -8.43 7.04 14.39
N VAL A 75 -8.89 8.16 13.83
CA VAL A 75 -8.47 8.65 12.50
C VAL A 75 -6.95 8.83 12.45
N ARG A 76 -6.34 9.43 13.48
CA ARG A 76 -4.88 9.59 13.55
C ARG A 76 -4.16 8.25 13.59
N ALA A 77 -4.62 7.29 14.41
CA ALA A 77 -4.00 5.97 14.49
C ALA A 77 -4.05 5.21 13.16
N VAL A 78 -5.19 5.26 12.45
CA VAL A 78 -5.37 4.66 11.13
C VAL A 78 -4.47 5.34 10.10
N TYR A 79 -4.50 6.68 10.06
CA TYR A 79 -3.72 7.47 9.12
C TYR A 79 -2.21 7.26 9.30
N ASP A 80 -1.70 7.33 10.53
CA ASP A 80 -0.27 7.17 10.83
C ASP A 80 0.21 5.74 10.51
N THR A 81 -0.60 4.72 10.82
CA THR A 81 -0.21 3.33 10.58
C THR A 81 -0.17 3.02 9.08
N ILE A 82 -1.18 3.43 8.32
CA ILE A 82 -1.22 3.21 6.88
C ILE A 82 -0.14 4.05 6.19
N GLN A 83 0.11 5.28 6.64
CA GLN A 83 1.14 6.13 6.06
C GLN A 83 2.55 5.58 6.34
N HIS A 84 2.79 4.96 7.49
CA HIS A 84 4.05 4.28 7.78
C HIS A 84 4.28 3.04 6.88
N THR A 85 3.22 2.31 6.51
CA THR A 85 3.34 1.11 5.68
C THR A 85 3.43 1.44 4.20
N CYS A 86 2.57 2.35 3.71
CA CYS A 86 2.48 2.68 2.28
C CYS A 86 3.51 3.71 1.83
N SER A 87 4.09 4.47 2.75
CA SER A 87 4.90 5.62 2.39
C SER A 87 6.31 5.57 2.93
N SER A 88 7.26 6.00 2.09
CA SER A 88 8.64 6.15 2.52
C SER A 88 8.81 7.46 3.30
N ALA A 89 9.65 7.47 4.34
CA ALA A 89 9.95 8.67 5.13
C ALA A 89 10.43 9.88 4.30
N ASN A 90 11.00 9.64 3.11
CA ASN A 90 11.51 10.69 2.23
C ASN A 90 10.46 11.24 1.25
N ASN A 91 9.32 10.56 1.10
CA ASN A 91 8.21 10.94 0.24
C ASN A 91 6.92 10.46 0.92
N PRO A 92 6.33 11.23 1.86
CA PRO A 92 5.04 10.92 2.45
C PRO A 92 3.93 11.13 1.40
N LEU A 93 3.22 10.08 1.02
CA LEU A 93 2.04 10.10 0.15
C LEU A 93 0.85 10.52 1.02
N PRO A 94 0.22 11.68 0.76
CA PRO A 94 -0.96 12.07 1.50
C PRO A 94 -2.11 11.10 1.21
N LEU A 95 -2.66 10.52 2.26
CA LEU A 95 -3.81 9.61 2.18
C LEU A 95 -5.10 10.42 2.11
N ARG A 96 -6.08 9.89 1.39
CA ARG A 96 -7.46 10.40 1.36
C ARG A 96 -8.42 9.36 1.91
N PRO A 97 -9.56 9.77 2.50
CA PRO A 97 -10.54 8.81 3.03
C PRO A 97 -11.10 7.86 1.98
N SER A 98 -11.15 8.29 0.72
CA SER A 98 -11.64 7.52 -0.42
C SER A 98 -10.59 6.56 -1.01
N ASP A 99 -9.34 6.61 -0.55
CA ASP A 99 -8.29 5.76 -1.12
C ASP A 99 -8.59 4.30 -0.76
N HIS A 100 -8.68 3.46 -1.78
CA HIS A 100 -8.84 2.03 -1.60
C HIS A 100 -7.49 1.42 -1.26
N VAL A 101 -7.41 0.72 -0.12
CA VAL A 101 -6.12 0.25 0.42
C VAL A 101 -5.44 -0.73 -0.54
N ILE A 102 -6.20 -1.54 -1.26
CA ILE A 102 -5.64 -2.52 -2.20
C ILE A 102 -5.35 -1.89 -3.57
N ASP A 103 -6.32 -1.16 -4.14
CA ASP A 103 -6.23 -0.72 -5.53
C ASP A 103 -5.43 0.56 -5.71
N ASP A 104 -5.53 1.49 -4.75
CA ASP A 104 -4.87 2.80 -4.83
C ASP A 104 -3.54 2.82 -4.06
N LEU A 105 -3.48 2.14 -2.91
CA LEU A 105 -2.29 2.09 -2.06
C LEU A 105 -1.42 0.85 -2.32
N MET A 106 -1.89 -0.08 -3.18
CA MET A 106 -1.19 -1.32 -3.54
C MET A 106 -0.75 -2.16 -2.34
N LEU A 107 -1.49 -2.07 -1.23
CA LEU A 107 -1.26 -2.87 -0.03
C LEU A 107 -1.76 -4.29 -0.28
N ASP A 108 -0.92 -5.29 0.04
CA ASP A 108 -1.33 -6.68 -0.08
C ASP A 108 -2.39 -7.01 0.98
N LEU A 109 -3.37 -7.83 0.61
CA LEU A 109 -4.47 -8.24 1.48
C LEU A 109 -3.94 -8.98 2.71
N GLU A 110 -2.92 -9.82 2.50
CA GLU A 110 -2.25 -10.54 3.58
C GLU A 110 -1.55 -9.58 4.56
N GLU A 111 -0.81 -8.60 4.06
CA GLU A 111 -0.11 -7.60 4.88
C GLU A 111 -1.09 -6.69 5.62
N LEU A 112 -2.21 -6.33 4.98
CA LEU A 112 -3.28 -5.54 5.57
C LEU A 112 -3.89 -6.23 6.80
N PHE A 113 -4.25 -7.51 6.70
CA PHE A 113 -4.90 -8.23 7.79
C PHE A 113 -3.93 -8.82 8.82
N SER A 114 -2.68 -9.13 8.45
CA SER A 114 -1.70 -9.73 9.35
C SER A 114 -0.86 -8.70 10.14
N GLU A 115 -0.61 -7.52 9.56
CA GLU A 115 0.26 -6.51 10.18
C GLU A 115 -0.44 -5.18 10.43
N VAL A 116 -1.13 -4.63 9.43
CA VAL A 116 -1.66 -3.26 9.48
C VAL A 116 -2.88 -3.16 10.40
N LEU A 117 -3.93 -3.96 10.15
CA LEU A 117 -5.14 -3.96 11.00
C LEU A 117 -4.84 -4.30 12.46
N PRO A 118 -4.06 -5.34 12.79
CA PRO A 118 -3.73 -5.68 14.17
C PRO A 118 -2.99 -4.55 14.89
N ARG A 119 -2.07 -3.85 14.21
CA ARG A 119 -1.40 -2.67 14.78
C ARG A 119 -2.36 -1.53 15.03
N ILE A 120 -3.25 -1.24 14.09
CA ILE A 120 -4.28 -0.19 14.26
C ILE A 120 -5.17 -0.53 15.46
N ILE A 121 -5.67 -1.77 15.56
CA ILE A 121 -6.51 -2.23 16.67
C ILE A 121 -5.76 -2.14 18.01
N THR A 122 -4.46 -2.46 18.02
CA THR A 122 -3.63 -2.33 19.22
C THR A 122 -3.44 -0.87 19.62
N CYS A 123 -3.24 0.04 18.66
CA CYS A 123 -3.09 1.47 18.92
C CYS A 123 -4.39 2.15 19.35
N VAL A 124 -5.51 1.72 18.79
CA VAL A 124 -6.85 2.26 19.09
C VAL A 124 -7.43 1.62 20.36
N GLY A 125 -6.99 0.41 20.71
CA GLY A 125 -7.44 -0.35 21.89
C GLY A 125 -8.85 -0.95 21.75
N GLN A 126 -9.48 -0.84 20.57
CA GLN A 126 -10.84 -1.32 20.28
C GLN A 126 -11.01 -1.60 18.77
N GLY A 127 -11.99 -2.45 18.42
CA GLY A 127 -12.34 -2.86 17.06
C GLY A 127 -11.94 -4.29 16.70
N SER A 128 -12.59 -4.88 15.69
CA SER A 128 -12.30 -6.23 15.17
C SER A 128 -12.08 -6.19 13.66
N PRO A 129 -11.15 -7.00 13.10
CA PRO A 129 -11.03 -7.15 11.65
C PRO A 129 -12.26 -7.82 11.01
N GLU A 130 -13.10 -8.49 11.80
CA GLU A 130 -14.27 -9.20 11.31
C GLU A 130 -15.35 -8.24 10.81
N GLY A 131 -15.92 -8.52 9.63
CA GLY A 131 -17.00 -7.72 9.04
C GLY A 131 -16.56 -6.45 8.32
N LEU A 132 -15.26 -6.21 8.15
CA LEU A 132 -14.76 -5.10 7.34
C LEU A 132 -15.13 -5.32 5.87
N THR A 133 -16.06 -4.51 5.37
CA THR A 133 -16.57 -4.59 3.98
C THR A 133 -16.08 -3.44 3.11
N ASP A 134 -15.77 -2.30 3.73
CA ASP A 134 -15.22 -1.12 3.08
C ASP A 134 -13.72 -1.03 3.35
N LEU A 135 -12.91 -1.34 2.33
CA LEU A 135 -11.45 -1.35 2.38
C LEU A 135 -10.85 0.01 2.02
N THR A 136 -11.65 1.08 2.05
CA THR A 136 -11.12 2.45 1.98
C THR A 136 -10.54 2.88 3.34
N VAL A 137 -9.58 3.81 3.34
CA VAL A 137 -9.01 4.35 4.59
C VAL A 137 -10.09 4.93 5.51
N GLY A 138 -11.08 5.61 4.93
CA GLY A 138 -12.25 6.13 5.65
C GLY A 138 -13.19 5.03 6.13
N GLY A 139 -13.39 3.97 5.35
CA GLY A 139 -14.15 2.78 5.71
C GLY A 139 -13.57 2.06 6.93
N ILE A 140 -12.26 1.89 6.96
CA ILE A 140 -11.53 1.29 8.10
C ILE A 140 -11.69 2.16 9.35
N ALA A 141 -11.52 3.48 9.24
CA ALA A 141 -11.69 4.38 10.38
C ALA A 141 -13.12 4.36 10.94
N LYS A 142 -14.14 4.30 10.07
CA LYS A 142 -15.54 4.18 10.47
C LYS A 142 -15.88 2.83 11.08
N HIS A 143 -15.33 1.74 10.52
CA HIS A 143 -15.54 0.38 11.03
C HIS A 143 -14.99 0.22 12.44
N LEU A 144 -13.82 0.79 12.72
CA LEU A 144 -13.20 0.80 14.05
C LEU A 144 -13.89 1.74 15.05
N GLN A 145 -14.71 2.67 14.55
CA GLN A 145 -15.52 3.56 15.38
C GLN A 145 -16.86 2.94 15.79
N ASP A 146 -17.35 1.92 15.06
CA ASP A 146 -18.67 1.36 15.31
C ASP A 146 -18.69 0.58 16.65
N PRO A 147 -19.36 1.09 17.70
CA PRO A 147 -19.40 0.45 19.00
C PRO A 147 -20.22 -0.86 18.98
N THR A 148 -20.91 -1.16 17.88
CA THR A 148 -21.72 -2.38 17.75
C THR A 148 -20.87 -3.64 17.72
N GLN A 149 -19.57 -3.54 17.38
CA GLN A 149 -18.62 -4.65 17.45
C GLN A 149 -18.19 -5.04 18.88
N LEU A 150 -18.51 -4.25 19.91
CA LEU A 150 -18.23 -4.56 21.31
C LEU A 150 -19.20 -5.61 21.92
N ARG A 151 -20.20 -6.10 21.17
CA ARG A 151 -21.17 -7.09 21.67
C ARG A 151 -21.06 -8.43 20.96
N THR A 152 -19.99 -9.16 21.22
CA THR A 152 -20.08 -10.63 21.24
C THR A 152 -20.30 -11.04 22.70
N PRO A 153 -21.53 -11.37 23.13
CA PRO A 153 -21.73 -11.99 24.43
C PRO A 153 -21.11 -13.39 24.37
N SER A 154 -20.01 -13.61 25.08
CA SER A 154 -19.54 -14.96 25.39
C SER A 154 -20.59 -15.62 26.30
N VAL A 155 -21.32 -16.57 25.74
CA VAL A 155 -22.11 -17.58 26.48
C VAL A 155 -21.18 -18.71 26.90
#